data_AF-A0A5P8N4J2-F1
#
_entry.id   AF-A0A5P8N4J2-F1
#
_cell.length_a   1.000
_cell.length_b   1.000
_cell.length_c   1.000
_cell.angle_alpha   90.00
_cell.angle_beta   90.00
_cell.angle_gamma   90.00
#
_symmetry.space_group_name_H-M   'P 1'
#
loop_
_entity.id
_entity.type
_entity.pdbx_description
1 polymer ?
#
loop_
_entity_poly.entity_id
_entity_poly.type
_entity_poly.pdbx_seq_one_letter_code
_entity_poly.pdbx_strand_id
1 'polypeptide(L)' 'MVSRLRLLGDYVHSTCIAFVEFAQAESAIRALSFSGVAFGLLPIRVSPSKTPVRPRSPRVMSN' A
#
# COMPACT_ATOMS: atom_id res chain seq x y z
N MET A 1 -2.00 0.80 13.92
CA MET A 1 -2.10 2.17 13.36
C MET A 1 -1.30 2.24 12.07
N VAL A 2 -1.86 2.81 11.00
CA VAL A 2 -1.14 3.04 9.73
C VAL A 2 -0.32 4.32 9.84
N SER A 3 0.94 4.26 9.46
CA SER A 3 1.88 5.39 9.48
C SER A 3 1.99 6.06 8.12
N ARG A 4 2.04 5.26 7.04
CA ARG A 4 2.15 5.76 5.66
C ARG A 4 1.35 4.91 4.68
N LEU A 5 0.84 5.56 3.65
CA LEU A 5 0.16 4.93 2.52
C LEU A 5 0.76 5.48 1.21
N ARG A 6 1.07 4.60 0.27
CA ARG A 6 1.50 4.97 -1.08
C ARG A 6 0.76 4.14 -2.10
N LEU A 7 -0.14 4.79 -2.83
CA LEU A 7 -0.78 4.21 -4.00
C LEU A 7 0.14 4.37 -5.22
N LEU A 8 0.33 3.27 -5.94
CA LEU A 8 0.92 3.18 -7.26
C LEU A 8 -0.16 2.69 -8.22
N GLY A 9 -0.53 3.54 -9.14
CA GLY A 9 -1.59 3.31 -10.11
C GLY A 9 -1.94 4.65 -10.75
N ASP A 10 -2.50 4.57 -11.94
CA ASP A 10 -3.10 5.68 -12.66
C ASP A 10 -4.52 5.28 -13.09
N TYR A 11 -5.26 6.21 -13.67
CA TYR A 11 -6.59 5.93 -14.21
C TYR A 11 -6.55 5.07 -15.49
N VAL A 12 -5.35 4.73 -15.98
CA VAL A 12 -5.13 4.05 -17.27
C VAL A 12 -4.95 2.54 -17.06
N HIS A 13 -4.29 2.12 -15.97
CA HIS A 13 -4.04 0.72 -15.66
C HIS A 13 -5.00 0.21 -14.58
N SER A 14 -5.70 -0.89 -14.87
CA SER A 14 -6.65 -1.53 -13.94
C SER A 14 -5.99 -2.14 -12.70
N THR A 15 -4.66 -2.28 -12.71
CA THR A 15 -3.87 -2.79 -11.58
C THR A 15 -3.35 -1.63 -10.72
N CYS A 16 -4.06 -1.36 -9.62
CA CYS A 16 -3.59 -0.46 -8.57
C CYS A 16 -2.85 -1.27 -7.49
N ILE A 17 -1.62 -0.90 -7.17
CA ILE A 17 -0.83 -1.48 -6.07
C ILE A 17 -0.71 -0.43 -4.97
N ALA A 18 -1.02 -0.78 -3.73
CA ALA A 18 -0.80 0.09 -2.59
C ALA A 18 0.27 -0.48 -1.65
N PHE A 19 1.15 0.39 -1.16
CA PHE A 19 2.01 0.09 -0.04
C PHE A 19 1.45 0.74 1.22
N VAL A 20 1.32 -0.07 2.27
CA VAL A 20 0.86 0.38 3.59
C VAL A 20 1.98 0.11 4.59
N GLU A 21 2.39 1.15 5.30
CA GLU A 21 3.34 1.04 6.40
C GLU A 21 2.60 1.16 7.72
N PHE A 22 2.84 0.20 8.62
CA PHE A 22 2.24 0.17 9.95
C PHE A 22 3.23 0.64 11.00
N ALA A 23 2.74 1.38 11.99
CA ALA A 23 3.54 1.78 13.14
C ALA A 23 3.89 0.59 14.05
N GLN A 24 3.12 -0.50 13.99
CA GLN A 24 3.27 -1.69 14.83
C GLN A 24 3.32 -2.95 13.96
N ALA A 25 4.25 -3.85 14.26
CA ALA A 25 4.39 -5.13 13.57
C ALA A 25 3.12 -5.99 13.65
N GLU A 26 2.47 -6.03 14.82
CA GLU A 26 1.22 -6.75 15.05
C GLU A 26 0.11 -6.34 14.06
N SER A 27 -0.02 -5.04 13.78
CA SER A 27 -0.97 -4.57 12.78
C SER A 27 -0.61 -4.96 11.35
N ALA A 28 0.69 -5.08 11.01
CA ALA A 28 1.12 -5.58 9.71
C ALA A 28 0.83 -7.08 9.56
N ILE A 29 0.98 -7.87 10.63
CA ILE A 29 0.68 -9.30 10.61
C ILE A 29 -0.82 -9.52 10.41
N ARG A 30 -1.68 -8.82 11.16
CA ARG A 30 -3.14 -8.91 10.98
C ARG A 30 -3.59 -8.49 9.58
N ALA A 31 -2.88 -7.53 8.95
CA ALA A 31 -3.18 -7.12 7.59
C ALA A 31 -2.99 -8.26 6.57
N LEU A 32 -2.09 -9.21 6.82
CA LEU A 32 -1.87 -10.37 5.92
C LEU A 32 -3.10 -11.27 5.83
N SER A 33 -3.90 -11.37 6.90
CA SER A 33 -5.15 -12.13 6.92
C SER A 33 -6.21 -11.60 5.95
N PHE A 34 -6.06 -10.37 5.44
CA PHE A 34 -6.96 -9.82 4.42
C PHE A 34 -6.59 -10.24 2.99
N SER A 35 -5.49 -10.98 2.79
CA SER A 35 -5.21 -11.55 1.48
C SER A 35 -6.33 -12.51 1.07
N GLY A 36 -6.88 -12.32 -0.12
CA GLY A 36 -8.01 -13.09 -0.65
C GLY A 36 -9.38 -12.48 -0.36
N VAL A 37 -9.47 -11.44 0.47
CA VAL A 37 -10.73 -10.72 0.71
C VAL A 37 -11.18 -10.05 -0.59
N ALA A 38 -12.46 -10.18 -0.92
CA ALA A 38 -13.05 -9.57 -2.11
C ALA A 38 -13.08 -8.04 -1.97
N PHE A 39 -12.57 -7.33 -2.99
CA PHE A 39 -12.70 -5.89 -3.13
C PHE A 39 -13.30 -5.58 -4.51
N GLY A 40 -14.58 -5.22 -4.53
CA GLY A 40 -15.37 -5.23 -5.76
C GLY A 40 -15.58 -6.66 -6.25
N LEU A 41 -15.20 -6.94 -7.50
CA LEU A 41 -15.38 -8.25 -8.13
C LEU A 41 -14.14 -9.16 -8.04
N LEU A 42 -13.02 -8.67 -7.53
CA LEU A 42 -11.74 -9.39 -7.51
C LEU A 42 -11.17 -9.48 -6.10
N PRO A 43 -10.51 -10.60 -5.73
CA PRO A 43 -9.82 -10.71 -4.46
C PRO A 43 -8.55 -9.86 -4.43
N ILE A 44 -8.24 -9.24 -3.29
CA ILE A 44 -6.98 -8.52 -3.11
C ILE A 44 -5.85 -9.47 -2.72
N ARG A 45 -4.62 -9.16 -3.14
CA ARG A 45 -3.42 -9.85 -2.67
C ARG A 45 -2.68 -8.96 -1.67
N VAL A 46 -2.48 -9.46 -0.45
CA VAL A 46 -1.66 -8.80 0.55
C VAL A 46 -0.39 -9.63 0.75
N SER A 47 0.77 -8.99 0.64
CA SER A 47 2.06 -9.65 0.85
C SER A 47 3.05 -8.70 1.53
N PRO A 48 3.99 -9.22 2.35
CA PRO A 48 5.04 -8.38 2.92
C PRO A 48 5.87 -7.68 1.83
N SER A 49 6.20 -6.41 2.03
CA SER A 49 7.16 -5.70 1.16
C SER A 49 8.58 -6.14 1.52
N LYS A 50 9.37 -6.52 0.51
CA LYS A 50 10.78 -6.91 0.68
C LYS A 50 11.74 -5.72 0.65
N THR A 51 11.30 -4.56 0.18
CA THR A 51 12.11 -3.35 0.06
C THR A 51 11.46 -2.19 0.82
N PRO A 52 12.26 -1.32 1.48
CA PRO A 52 11.76 -0.09 2.05
C PRO A 52 11.12 0.77 0.97
N VAL A 53 9.89 1.23 1.20
CA VAL A 53 9.21 2.11 0.25
C VAL A 53 9.86 3.47 0.34
N ARG A 54 10.61 3.85 -0.71
CA ARG A 54 11.33 5.12 -0.75
C ARG A 54 10.36 6.27 -0.44
N PRO A 55 10.69 7.16 0.52
CA PRO A 55 9.89 8.35 0.78
C PRO A 55 9.71 9.14 -0.52
N ARG A 56 8.53 9.72 -0.73
CA ARG A 56 8.39 10.73 -1.79
C ARG A 56 9.31 11.88 -1.42
N SER A 57 10.20 12.28 -2.33
CA SER A 57 10.84 13.59 -2.20
C SER A 57 9.72 14.64 -2.12
N PRO A 58 9.82 15.63 -1.23
CA PRO A 58 8.91 16.76 -1.26
C PRO A 58 8.94 17.34 -2.67
N ARG A 59 7.78 17.45 -3.34
CA ARG A 59 7.72 18.25 -4.56
C ARG A 59 7.99 19.67 -4.11
N VAL A 60 9.15 20.22 -4.47
CA VAL A 60 9.37 21.66 -4.38
C VAL A 60 8.35 22.28 -5.33
N MET A 61 7.33 22.94 -4.77
CA MET A 61 6.51 23.85 -5.53
C MET A 61 7.41 25.04 -5.87
N SER A 62 7.92 25.09 -7.10
CA SER A 62 8.48 26.32 -7.63
C SER A 62 7.36 27.35 -7.70
N ASN A 63 7.56 28.47 -7.02
CA ASN A 63 6.69 29.64 -7.03
C ASN A 63 6.89 30.43 -8.32
#